data_AF-A0A7Y8IJC6-F1
#
_entry.id   AF-A0A7Y8IJC6-F1
#
_cell.length_a   1.000
_cell.length_b   1.000
_cell.length_c   1.000
_cell.angle_alpha   90.00
_cell.angle_beta   90.00
_cell.angle_gamma   90.00
#
_symmetry.space_group_name_H-M   'P 1'
#
loop_
_entity.id
_entity.type
_entity.pdbx_description
1 polymer ?
#
loop_
_entity_poly.entity_id
_entity_poly.type
_entity_poly.pdbx_seq_one_letter_code
_entity_poly.pdbx_strand_id
1 'polypeptide(L)'
;MKITTIFIAFIFILPLIAEATEQKENNNPVQCPYGHYWRSYKGGWYGAKRVVKSTTEANEIVIQFYVPQKGIRVHRIIESQNFFQAEIINQKGRVVDTVIIDKRTGRIRSIF
;
A
#
# COMPACT_ATOMS: atom_id res chain seq x y z
N MET A 1 54.33 49.64 3.60
CA MET A 1 54.48 48.87 4.87
C MET A 1 53.13 48.91 5.57
N LYS A 2 52.47 47.84 6.00
CA LYS A 2 52.70 46.39 6.01
C LYS A 2 51.28 45.80 6.02
N ILE A 3 51.05 44.77 5.21
CA ILE A 3 49.85 43.94 5.28
C ILE A 3 50.00 43.09 6.55
N THR A 4 49.12 43.24 7.53
CA THR A 4 49.00 42.32 8.66
C THR A 4 47.72 41.53 8.51
N THR A 5 47.88 40.37 7.91
CA THR A 5 46.96 39.24 7.95
C THR A 5 46.78 38.81 9.41
N ILE A 6 45.56 38.86 9.94
CA ILE A 6 45.21 38.12 11.16
C ILE A 6 44.04 37.21 10.82
N PHE A 7 44.38 35.93 10.74
CA PHE A 7 43.51 34.77 10.69
C PHE A 7 42.74 34.69 12.01
N ILE A 8 41.45 34.97 12.02
CA ILE A 8 40.57 34.62 13.14
C ILE A 8 39.66 33.49 12.67
N ALA A 9 40.13 32.27 12.94
CA ALA A 9 39.28 31.10 13.02
C ALA A 9 38.39 31.27 14.25
N PHE A 10 37.07 31.41 14.06
CA PHE A 10 36.12 31.17 15.14
C PHE A 10 34.80 30.62 14.59
N ILE A 11 34.80 29.29 14.51
CA ILE A 11 33.69 28.43 14.91
C ILE A 11 32.34 28.72 14.22
N PHE A 12 32.12 28.00 13.12
CA PHE A 12 30.80 27.62 12.64
C PHE A 12 30.03 26.91 13.77
N ILE A 13 29.25 27.65 14.55
CA ILE A 13 28.15 27.05 15.32
C ILE A 13 27.00 26.89 14.33
N LEU A 14 26.98 25.76 13.63
CA LEU A 14 25.77 25.28 12.98
C LEU A 14 24.72 25.12 14.08
N PRO A 15 23.57 25.82 14.05
CA PRO A 15 22.43 25.32 14.79
C PRO A 15 22.11 23.99 14.12
N LEU A 16 22.29 22.90 14.87
CA LEU A 16 21.67 21.63 14.59
C LEU A 16 20.16 21.88 14.73
N ILE A 17 19.56 22.44 13.68
CA ILE A 17 18.12 22.56 13.55
C ILE A 17 17.67 21.11 13.39
N ALA A 18 17.35 20.48 14.52
CA ALA A 18 16.49 19.32 14.52
C ALA A 18 15.12 19.82 14.05
N GLU A 19 14.94 19.89 12.74
CA GLU A 19 13.63 19.86 12.12
C GLU A 19 13.06 18.47 12.45
N ALA A 20 12.47 18.36 13.63
CA ALA A 20 11.44 17.39 13.88
C ALA A 20 10.33 17.74 12.89
N THR A 21 10.36 17.09 11.72
CA THR A 21 9.29 17.21 10.74
C THR A 21 8.04 16.63 11.39
N GLU A 22 7.20 17.51 11.92
CA GLU A 22 5.84 17.17 12.34
C GLU A 22 5.11 16.72 11.06
N GLN A 23 4.96 15.40 10.90
CA GLN A 23 4.15 14.85 9.81
C GLN A 23 2.72 15.29 10.05
N LYS A 24 2.31 16.36 9.37
CA LYS A 24 0.94 16.86 9.34
C LYS A 24 0.02 15.71 8.94
N GLU A 25 -0.71 15.17 9.90
CA GLU A 25 -1.70 14.11 9.67
C GLU A 25 -2.80 14.71 8.78
N ASN A 26 -2.71 14.44 7.48
CA ASN A 26 -3.72 14.86 6.54
C ASN A 26 -5.01 14.13 6.89
N ASN A 27 -5.97 14.84 7.52
CA ASN A 27 -7.33 14.41 7.83
C ASN A 27 -8.20 14.13 6.57
N ASN A 28 -7.59 13.80 5.45
CA ASN A 28 -8.32 13.27 4.31
C ASN A 28 -8.79 11.86 4.70
N PRO A 29 -10.08 11.54 4.62
CA PRO A 29 -10.53 10.17 4.84
C PRO A 29 -9.71 9.29 3.90
N VAL A 30 -8.93 8.37 4.46
CA VAL A 30 -8.13 7.41 3.70
C VAL A 30 -9.10 6.76 2.74
N GLN A 31 -9.00 7.12 1.46
CA GLN A 31 -9.93 6.65 0.45
C GLN A 31 -9.71 5.15 0.37
N CYS A 32 -10.64 4.42 0.96
CA CYS A 32 -10.65 2.99 0.99
C CYS A 32 -10.55 2.49 -0.46
N PRO A 33 -9.48 1.77 -0.86
CA PRO A 33 -9.46 1.11 -2.14
C PRO A 33 -10.67 0.17 -2.24
N TYR A 34 -10.99 -0.20 -3.47
CA TYR A 34 -12.16 -0.99 -3.81
C TYR A 34 -12.39 -2.17 -2.82
N GLY A 35 -13.64 -2.49 -2.50
CA GLY A 35 -14.00 -3.62 -1.64
C GLY A 35 -13.94 -3.39 -0.12
N HIS A 36 -14.08 -2.15 0.35
CA HIS A 36 -14.02 -1.80 1.78
C HIS A 36 -12.66 -2.11 2.47
N TYR A 37 -11.56 -2.19 1.69
CA TYR A 37 -10.23 -2.32 2.25
C TYR A 37 -9.79 -1.08 3.04
N TRP A 38 -9.84 -1.17 4.37
CA TRP A 38 -9.36 -0.10 5.24
C TRP A 38 -7.87 -0.27 5.57
N ARG A 39 -7.04 0.64 5.06
CA ARG A 39 -5.57 0.68 5.24
C ARG A 39 -5.15 1.18 6.65
N SER A 40 -5.80 0.73 7.72
CA SER A 40 -5.42 1.06 9.11
C SER A 40 -4.87 -0.16 9.85
N TYR A 41 -4.06 0.09 10.88
CA TYR A 41 -3.64 -0.91 11.87
C TYR A 41 -4.82 -1.61 12.57
N LYS A 42 -6.02 -1.00 12.56
CA LYS A 42 -7.27 -1.59 13.05
C LYS A 42 -7.96 -2.51 12.03
N GLY A 43 -7.40 -2.67 10.83
CA GLY A 43 -7.96 -3.43 9.72
C GLY A 43 -8.09 -4.92 10.04
N GLY A 44 -9.32 -5.35 10.33
CA GLY A 44 -9.67 -6.72 10.69
C GLY A 44 -9.35 -7.77 9.61
N TRP A 45 -9.57 -9.03 9.95
CA TRP A 45 -9.37 -10.15 9.02
C TRP A 45 -10.46 -10.15 7.94
N TYR A 46 -10.10 -9.79 6.71
CA TYR A 46 -10.98 -9.87 5.54
C TYR A 46 -10.40 -10.83 4.49
N GLY A 47 -11.27 -11.37 3.65
CA GLY A 47 -10.99 -12.53 2.81
C GLY A 47 -11.71 -13.79 3.30
N ALA A 48 -11.29 -14.95 2.81
CA ALA A 48 -12.02 -16.21 2.96
C ALA A 48 -11.94 -16.84 4.37
N LYS A 49 -11.00 -16.40 5.22
CA LYS A 49 -10.72 -16.95 6.56
C LYS A 49 -10.48 -18.46 6.56
N ARG A 50 -10.00 -19.00 5.43
CA ARG A 50 -9.71 -20.42 5.19
C ARG A 50 -8.54 -20.56 4.23
N VAL A 51 -7.96 -21.74 4.17
CA VAL A 51 -6.94 -22.09 3.17
C VAL A 51 -7.54 -21.95 1.76
N VAL A 52 -6.76 -21.37 0.85
CA VAL A 52 -7.09 -21.20 -0.57
C VAL A 52 -6.08 -22.00 -1.37
N LYS A 53 -6.55 -22.95 -2.17
CA LYS A 53 -5.70 -23.97 -2.81
C LYS A 53 -5.56 -23.77 -4.31
N SER A 54 -6.44 -23.00 -4.94
CA SER A 54 -6.44 -22.83 -6.39
C SER A 54 -6.66 -21.39 -6.82
N THR A 55 -6.25 -21.10 -8.04
CA THR A 55 -6.52 -19.82 -8.72
C THR A 55 -8.02 -19.58 -8.91
N THR A 56 -8.81 -20.64 -9.13
CA THR A 56 -10.28 -20.56 -9.22
C THR A 56 -10.90 -20.09 -7.91
N GLU A 57 -10.53 -20.70 -6.78
CA GLU A 57 -11.01 -20.26 -5.46
C GLU A 57 -10.57 -18.82 -5.17
N ALA A 58 -9.32 -18.49 -5.50
CA ALA A 58 -8.81 -17.13 -5.35
C ALA A 58 -9.64 -16.12 -6.17
N ASN A 59 -10.07 -16.49 -7.38
CA ASN A 59 -10.93 -15.66 -8.21
C ASN A 59 -12.31 -15.45 -7.59
N GLU A 60 -12.96 -16.52 -7.13
CA GLU A 60 -14.27 -16.44 -6.47
C GLU A 60 -14.22 -15.51 -5.26
N ILE A 61 -13.16 -15.64 -4.46
CA ILE A 61 -12.91 -14.78 -3.31
C ILE A 61 -12.78 -13.32 -3.76
N VAL A 62 -11.92 -13.00 -4.73
CA VAL A 62 -11.74 -11.62 -5.19
C VAL A 62 -13.03 -11.05 -5.77
N ILE A 63 -13.77 -11.83 -6.56
CA ILE A 63 -15.06 -11.42 -7.12
C ILE A 63 -16.05 -11.09 -6.00
N GLN A 64 -16.17 -11.95 -4.99
CA GLN A 64 -17.07 -11.74 -3.86
C GLN A 64 -16.76 -10.44 -3.09
N PHE A 65 -15.47 -10.10 -2.93
CA PHE A 65 -15.04 -8.94 -2.14
C PHE A 65 -14.97 -7.63 -2.94
N TYR A 66 -14.55 -7.66 -4.21
CA TYR A 66 -14.25 -6.44 -5.00
C TYR A 66 -15.31 -6.10 -6.05
N VAL A 67 -15.86 -7.11 -6.74
CA VAL A 67 -16.73 -6.90 -7.91
C VAL A 67 -18.15 -6.38 -7.60
N PRO A 68 -18.67 -6.36 -6.35
CA PRO A 68 -19.90 -5.60 -6.06
C PRO A 68 -19.79 -4.10 -6.42
N GLN A 69 -18.57 -3.57 -6.61
CA GLN A 69 -18.33 -2.21 -7.05
C GLN A 69 -18.37 -2.10 -8.58
N LYS A 70 -19.31 -1.31 -9.10
CA LYS A 70 -19.50 -1.12 -10.55
C LYS A 70 -18.22 -0.60 -11.21
N GLY A 71 -17.83 -1.22 -12.33
CA GLY A 71 -16.79 -0.70 -13.23
C GLY A 71 -15.38 -1.23 -13.04
N ILE A 72 -15.20 -2.27 -12.22
CA ILE A 72 -13.94 -3.01 -12.09
C ILE A 72 -14.13 -4.50 -12.39
N ARG A 73 -13.06 -5.18 -12.83
CA ARG A 73 -13.03 -6.62 -13.04
C ARG A 73 -11.65 -7.20 -12.74
N VAL A 74 -11.59 -8.49 -12.44
CA VAL A 74 -10.34 -9.24 -12.34
C VAL A 74 -9.77 -9.44 -13.74
N HIS A 75 -8.54 -8.97 -13.97
CA HIS A 75 -7.84 -9.14 -15.25
C HIS A 75 -7.11 -10.48 -15.32
N ARG A 76 -6.31 -10.78 -14.30
CA ARG A 76 -5.54 -12.02 -14.20
C ARG A 76 -5.29 -12.39 -12.76
N ILE A 77 -5.09 -13.69 -12.53
CA ILE A 77 -4.64 -14.24 -11.25
C ILE A 77 -3.40 -15.08 -11.48
N ILE A 78 -2.34 -14.75 -10.74
CA ILE A 78 -1.05 -15.43 -10.80
C ILE A 78 -0.88 -16.19 -9.49
N GLU A 79 -0.55 -17.48 -9.60
CA GLU A 79 -0.20 -18.30 -8.45
C GLU A 79 1.27 -18.12 -8.09
N SER A 80 1.54 -17.87 -6.82
CA SER A 80 2.88 -17.87 -6.23
C SER A 80 2.97 -18.95 -5.15
N GLN A 81 4.16 -19.17 -4.58
CA GLN A 81 4.35 -20.21 -3.56
C GLN A 81 3.41 -20.04 -2.35
N ASN A 82 3.29 -18.81 -1.84
CA ASN A 82 2.58 -18.53 -0.58
C ASN A 82 1.28 -17.72 -0.73
N PHE A 83 1.01 -17.18 -1.92
CA PHE A 83 -0.16 -16.35 -2.17
C PHE A 83 -0.62 -16.46 -3.63
N PHE A 84 -1.83 -15.99 -3.88
CA PHE A 84 -2.31 -15.66 -5.23
C PHE A 84 -2.27 -14.15 -5.39
N GLN A 85 -1.89 -13.66 -6.56
CA GLN A 85 -1.92 -12.25 -6.91
C GLN A 85 -3.00 -12.02 -7.95
N ALA A 86 -3.94 -11.13 -7.68
CA ALA A 86 -4.99 -10.76 -8.63
C ALA A 86 -4.84 -9.28 -9.02
N GLU A 87 -4.86 -9.03 -10.32
CA GLU A 87 -4.89 -7.67 -10.86
C GLU A 87 -6.32 -7.25 -11.14
N ILE A 88 -6.68 -6.08 -10.65
CA ILE A 88 -8.00 -5.49 -10.82
C ILE A 88 -7.86 -4.33 -11.79
N ILE A 89 -8.66 -4.36 -12.86
CA ILE A 89 -8.69 -3.32 -13.88
C ILE A 89 -10.03 -2.61 -13.91
N ASN A 90 -10.00 -1.33 -14.28
CA ASN A 90 -11.23 -0.58 -14.57
C ASN A 90 -11.74 -0.82 -16.01
N GLN A 91 -12.87 -0.21 -16.34
CA GLN A 91 -13.47 -0.26 -17.70
C GLN A 91 -12.54 0.23 -18.81
N LYS A 92 -11.56 1.10 -18.49
CA LYS A 92 -10.56 1.61 -19.44
C LYS A 92 -9.35 0.66 -19.58
N GLY A 93 -9.38 -0.51 -18.95
CA GLY A 93 -8.31 -1.50 -18.98
C GLY A 93 -7.08 -1.14 -18.13
N ARG A 94 -7.14 -0.08 -17.31
CA ARG A 94 -6.03 0.28 -16.42
C ARG A 94 -6.09 -0.51 -15.13
N VAL A 95 -4.95 -1.01 -14.67
CA VAL A 95 -4.81 -1.61 -13.34
C VAL A 95 -5.08 -0.53 -12.30
N VAL A 96 -6.07 -0.77 -11.45
CA VAL A 96 -6.48 0.14 -10.37
C VAL A 96 -6.11 -0.41 -9.00
N ASP A 97 -5.90 -1.72 -8.89
CA ASP A 97 -5.43 -2.37 -7.68
C ASP A 97 -4.75 -3.69 -8.03
N THR A 98 -3.82 -4.11 -7.16
CA THR A 98 -3.26 -5.46 -7.14
C THR A 98 -3.44 -6.02 -5.75
N VAL A 99 -4.10 -7.16 -5.65
CA VAL A 99 -4.41 -7.79 -4.38
C VAL A 99 -3.69 -9.13 -4.26
N ILE A 100 -3.18 -9.41 -3.07
CA ILE A 100 -2.64 -10.72 -2.72
C ILE A 100 -3.61 -11.46 -1.81
N ILE A 101 -3.80 -12.75 -2.05
CA ILE A 101 -4.56 -13.67 -1.21
C ILE A 101 -3.58 -14.68 -0.61
N ASP A 102 -3.35 -14.60 0.70
CA ASP A 102 -2.51 -15.54 1.43
C ASP A 102 -3.12 -16.95 1.37
N LYS A 103 -2.36 -17.94 0.88
CA LYS A 103 -2.86 -19.31 0.68
C LYS A 103 -3.24 -20.01 1.97
N ARG A 104 -2.54 -19.72 3.08
CA ARG A 104 -2.74 -20.39 4.36
C ARG A 104 -3.96 -19.87 5.10
N THR A 105 -4.23 -18.57 4.98
CA THR A 105 -5.23 -17.88 5.79
C THR A 105 -6.42 -17.36 4.99
N GLY A 106 -6.29 -17.31 3.67
CA GLY A 106 -7.26 -16.68 2.77
C GLY A 106 -7.39 -15.17 3.00
N ARG A 107 -6.42 -14.57 3.71
CA ARG A 107 -6.40 -13.13 3.97
C ARG A 107 -6.08 -12.40 2.68
N ILE A 108 -6.91 -11.42 2.34
CA ILE A 108 -6.66 -10.55 1.20
C ILE A 108 -5.88 -9.31 1.68
N ARG A 109 -4.99 -8.77 0.85
CA ARG A 109 -4.27 -7.50 1.05
C ARG A 109 -4.13 -6.78 -0.29
N SER A 110 -4.43 -5.49 -0.37
CA SER A 110 -3.99 -4.66 -1.50
C SER A 110 -2.51 -4.31 -1.32
N ILE A 111 -1.75 -4.32 -2.41
CA ILE A 111 -0.30 -4.04 -2.43
C ILE A 111 0.07 -2.89 -3.38
N PHE A 112 -0.92 -2.19 -3.93
CA PHE A 112 -0.74 -1.08 -4.87
C PHE A 112 -1.16 0.26 -4.24
#